data_AF-A0A6H9S1T3-F1
#
_entry.id   AF-A0A6H9S1T3-F1
#
_cell.length_a   1.000
_cell.length_b   1.000
_cell.length_c   1.000
_cell.angle_alpha   90.00
_cell.angle_beta   90.00
_cell.angle_gamma   90.00
#
_symmetry.space_group_name_H-M   'P 1'
#
loop_
_entity.id
_entity.type
_entity.pdbx_description
1 polymer ?
#
loop_
_entity_poly.entity_id
_entity_poly.type
_entity_poly.pdbx_seq_one_letter_code
_entity_poly.pdbx_strand_id
1 'polypeptide(L)'
;EAGIFQLAPDLPNARRQQIYLPDTNVLQTRWLSDGAVVEVTDLLPIGDSEDDLPVLMRKVRMTVGSATFRMRCAVRHDYARAATTARQDAAHICFEAPGQPSLRLCSDQPMTLDGNAAMTEFTLTQGQSAEFLLGGIDDPRLQDDVSAICLERTL
;
A
#
# COMPACT_ATOMS: atom_id res chain seq x y z
N GLU A 1 18.78 -6.84 6.44
CA GLU A 1 17.46 -6.35 6.90
C GLU A 1 16.37 -6.89 6.00
N ALA A 2 15.20 -7.19 6.55
CA ALA A 2 14.04 -7.65 5.77
C ALA A 2 13.32 -6.49 5.06
N GLY A 3 12.48 -6.83 4.09
CA GLY A 3 11.56 -5.86 3.48
C GLY A 3 10.46 -5.46 4.47
N ILE A 4 9.91 -4.25 4.28
CA ILE A 4 8.79 -3.76 5.07
C ILE A 4 7.79 -3.04 4.17
N PHE A 5 6.51 -3.27 4.42
CA PHE A 5 5.45 -2.38 3.97
C PHE A 5 4.55 -2.14 5.18
N GLN A 6 4.80 -1.04 5.87
CA GLN A 6 4.04 -0.60 7.03
C GLN A 6 3.06 0.47 6.61
N LEU A 7 1.82 0.36 7.10
CA LEU A 7 0.76 1.34 6.93
C LEU A 7 -0.10 1.28 8.19
N ALA A 8 -0.07 2.32 9.00
CA ALA A 8 -0.78 2.34 10.28
C ALA A 8 -1.23 3.75 10.67
N PRO A 9 -2.39 3.88 11.33
CA PRO A 9 -2.78 5.14 11.97
C PRO A 9 -1.96 5.37 13.26
N ASP A 10 -1.74 6.64 13.60
CA ASP A 10 -1.20 7.08 14.89
C ASP A 10 -2.30 7.04 15.96
N LEU A 11 -2.69 5.83 16.34
CA LEU A 11 -3.71 5.53 17.34
C LEU A 11 -3.18 4.49 18.33
N PRO A 12 -2.25 4.86 19.23
CA PRO A 12 -1.50 3.90 20.06
C PRO A 12 -2.38 3.11 21.04
N ASN A 13 -3.51 3.67 21.45
CA ASN A 13 -4.45 3.05 22.41
C ASN A 13 -5.65 2.38 21.73
N ALA A 14 -5.73 2.41 20.39
CA ALA A 14 -6.84 1.81 19.70
C ALA A 14 -6.79 0.28 19.76
N ARG A 15 -7.96 -0.34 19.98
CA ARG A 15 -8.10 -1.78 19.84
C ARG A 15 -7.94 -2.15 18.37
N ARG A 16 -6.96 -3.03 18.08
CA ARG A 16 -6.73 -3.56 16.74
C ARG A 16 -7.46 -4.88 16.55
N GLN A 17 -8.26 -5.00 15.50
CA GLN A 17 -8.89 -6.24 15.06
C GLN A 17 -8.46 -6.56 13.64
N GLN A 18 -8.24 -7.83 13.33
CA GLN A 18 -7.83 -8.26 12.00
C GLN A 18 -8.64 -9.49 11.61
N ILE A 19 -9.20 -9.47 10.40
CA ILE A 19 -10.01 -10.55 9.85
C ILE A 19 -9.68 -10.73 8.37
N TYR A 20 -9.71 -11.96 7.89
CA TYR A 20 -9.92 -12.19 6.46
C TYR A 20 -11.41 -12.07 6.17
N LEU A 21 -11.78 -11.35 5.11
CA LEU A 21 -13.17 -11.29 4.71
C LEU A 21 -13.61 -12.67 4.19
N PRO A 22 -14.80 -13.16 4.58
CA PRO A 22 -15.28 -14.49 4.21
C PRO A 22 -15.16 -14.73 2.70
N ASP A 23 -14.72 -15.93 2.34
CA ASP A 23 -14.63 -16.39 0.95
C ASP A 23 -13.71 -15.55 0.04
N THR A 24 -12.80 -14.75 0.62
CA THR A 24 -11.83 -13.94 -0.13
C THR A 24 -10.42 -14.03 0.47
N ASN A 25 -9.40 -13.65 -0.31
CA ASN A 25 -8.04 -13.41 0.18
C ASN A 25 -7.82 -11.96 0.63
N VAL A 26 -8.89 -11.25 1.01
CA VAL A 26 -8.83 -9.86 1.45
C VAL A 26 -8.65 -9.81 2.96
N LEU A 27 -7.59 -9.14 3.41
CA LEU A 27 -7.29 -8.94 4.82
C LEU A 27 -7.76 -7.55 5.24
N GLN A 28 -8.63 -7.47 6.24
CA GLN A 28 -9.09 -6.22 6.81
C GLN A 28 -8.56 -6.06 8.24
N THR A 29 -7.89 -4.95 8.50
CA THR A 29 -7.43 -4.54 9.82
C THR A 29 -8.18 -3.29 10.26
N ARG A 30 -8.82 -3.33 11.43
CA ARG A 30 -9.54 -2.20 12.02
C ARG A 30 -8.84 -1.69 13.27
N TRP A 31 -8.75 -0.38 13.41
CA TRP A 31 -8.39 0.30 14.66
C TRP A 31 -9.62 0.99 15.21
N LEU A 32 -9.96 0.70 16.48
CA LEU A 32 -11.14 1.20 17.17
C LEU A 32 -10.71 1.97 18.42
N SER A 33 -11.09 3.24 18.48
CA SER A 33 -10.93 4.11 19.65
C SER A 33 -12.20 4.94 19.86
N ASP A 34 -12.31 5.63 21.00
CA ASP A 34 -13.52 6.36 21.40
C ASP A 34 -13.97 7.45 20.40
N GLY A 35 -13.05 7.97 19.58
CA GLY A 35 -13.35 9.03 18.59
C GLY A 35 -12.88 8.74 17.17
N ALA A 36 -12.26 7.58 16.92
CA ALA A 36 -11.72 7.24 15.61
C ALA A 36 -11.89 5.76 15.28
N VAL A 37 -12.39 5.50 14.07
CA VAL A 37 -12.48 4.17 13.46
C VAL A 37 -11.79 4.21 12.11
N VAL A 38 -10.79 3.35 11.95
CA VAL A 38 -9.98 3.21 10.74
C VAL A 38 -10.06 1.78 10.24
N GLU A 39 -10.18 1.63 8.93
CA GLU A 39 -10.08 0.34 8.24
C GLU A 39 -8.91 0.38 7.27
N VAL A 40 -8.04 -0.63 7.32
CA VAL A 40 -7.03 -0.90 6.32
C VAL A 40 -7.39 -2.22 5.65
N THR A 41 -7.52 -2.20 4.33
CA THR A 41 -7.82 -3.36 3.50
C THR A 41 -6.59 -3.68 2.66
N ASP A 42 -6.03 -4.86 2.85
CA ASP A 42 -4.92 -5.41 2.07
C ASP A 42 -5.48 -6.50 1.13
N LEU A 43 -5.18 -6.40 -0.16
CA LEU A 43 -5.64 -7.35 -1.17
C LEU A 43 -4.65 -7.45 -2.35
N LEU A 44 -4.76 -8.54 -3.10
CA LEU A 44 -4.12 -8.69 -4.41
C LEU A 44 -5.24 -8.75 -5.46
N PRO A 45 -5.49 -7.65 -6.21
CA PRO A 45 -6.49 -7.66 -7.27
C PRO A 45 -6.19 -8.73 -8.31
N ILE A 46 -7.22 -9.46 -8.72
CA ILE A 46 -7.12 -10.45 -9.80
C ILE A 46 -7.16 -9.69 -11.13
N GLY A 47 -6.22 -10.00 -12.03
CA GLY A 47 -6.19 -9.47 -13.40
C GLY A 47 -7.37 -9.94 -14.26
N ASP A 48 -7.52 -9.30 -15.42
CA ASP A 48 -8.44 -9.75 -16.47
C ASP A 48 -7.83 -10.90 -17.30
N SER A 49 -6.50 -10.98 -17.36
CA SER A 49 -5.73 -12.02 -18.06
C SER A 49 -4.77 -12.76 -17.14
N GLU A 50 -4.39 -13.99 -17.50
CA GLU A 50 -3.32 -14.75 -16.84
C GLU A 50 -1.93 -14.08 -16.99
N ASP A 51 -1.77 -13.24 -18.01
CA ASP A 51 -0.53 -12.50 -18.29
C ASP A 51 -0.39 -11.23 -17.42
N ASP A 52 -1.42 -10.86 -16.66
CA ASP A 52 -1.40 -9.66 -15.83
C ASP A 52 -0.41 -9.83 -14.68
N LEU A 53 0.44 -8.82 -14.49
CA LEU A 53 1.42 -8.83 -13.41
C LEU A 53 0.73 -8.79 -12.03
N PRO A 54 1.32 -9.33 -10.97
CA PRO A 54 0.73 -9.21 -9.64
C PRO A 54 0.85 -7.79 -9.09
N VAL A 55 -0.23 -7.30 -8.48
CA VAL A 55 -0.26 -6.01 -7.76
C VAL A 55 -0.73 -6.25 -6.33
N LEU A 56 -0.01 -5.70 -5.37
CA LEU A 56 -0.46 -5.58 -3.98
C LEU A 56 -1.12 -4.22 -3.80
N MET A 57 -2.38 -4.21 -3.41
CA MET A 57 -3.13 -3.00 -3.08
C MET A 57 -3.37 -2.92 -1.58
N ARG A 58 -3.13 -1.75 -1.01
CA ARG A 58 -3.41 -1.43 0.38
C ARG A 58 -4.21 -0.14 0.44
N LYS A 59 -5.43 -0.23 0.95
CA LYS A 59 -6.37 0.89 1.04
C LYS A 59 -6.67 1.23 2.49
N VAL A 60 -6.60 2.51 2.82
CA VAL A 60 -7.04 3.05 4.12
C VAL A 60 -8.37 3.75 3.93
N ARG A 61 -9.30 3.56 4.87
CA ARG A 61 -10.53 4.33 4.98
C ARG A 61 -10.70 4.87 6.39
N MET A 62 -10.98 6.17 6.49
CA MET A 62 -11.38 6.81 7.73
C MET A 62 -12.89 6.71 7.89
N THR A 63 -13.37 5.81 8.74
CA THR A 63 -14.82 5.55 8.88
C THR A 63 -15.50 6.52 9.84
N VAL A 64 -14.83 6.90 10.94
CA VAL A 64 -15.34 7.86 11.94
C VAL A 64 -14.18 8.70 12.44
N GLY A 65 -14.35 10.03 12.53
CA GLY A 65 -13.35 10.92 13.13
C GLY A 65 -12.21 11.31 12.18
N SER A 66 -11.00 11.45 12.72
CA SER A 66 -9.78 11.76 11.95
C SER A 66 -8.57 11.08 12.57
N ALA A 67 -7.59 10.71 11.75
CA ALA A 67 -6.32 10.15 12.18
C ALA A 67 -5.19 10.51 11.21
N THR A 68 -3.98 10.66 11.76
CA THR A 68 -2.74 10.73 10.98
C THR A 68 -2.22 9.33 10.74
N PHE A 69 -1.70 9.08 9.55
CA PHE A 69 -1.19 7.80 9.08
C PHE A 69 0.27 7.92 8.74
N ARG A 70 1.03 6.87 9.02
CA ARG A 70 2.41 6.73 8.56
C ARG A 70 2.52 5.50 7.67
N MET A 71 3.14 5.68 6.51
CA MET A 71 3.48 4.61 5.58
C MET A 71 4.99 4.55 5.42
N ARG A 72 5.56 3.34 5.52
CA ARG A 72 6.96 3.07 5.16
C ARG A 72 7.01 1.81 4.30
N CYS A 73 7.55 1.93 3.09
CA CYS A 73 7.75 0.81 2.19
C CYS A 73 9.22 0.69 1.79
N ALA A 74 9.87 -0.40 2.17
CA ALA A 74 11.23 -0.72 1.76
C ALA A 74 11.24 -2.12 1.13
N VAL A 75 11.29 -2.16 -0.20
CA VAL A 75 11.43 -3.41 -0.96
C VAL A 75 12.83 -3.98 -0.76
N ARG A 76 12.93 -5.31 -0.72
CA ARG A 76 14.18 -6.05 -0.71
C ARG A 76 14.12 -7.16 -1.74
N HIS A 77 14.74 -6.94 -2.90
CA HIS A 77 14.78 -7.92 -3.98
C HIS A 77 15.61 -9.15 -3.61
N ASP A 78 15.30 -10.27 -4.26
CA ASP A 78 16.00 -11.55 -4.11
C ASP A 78 16.18 -11.99 -2.66
N TYR A 79 15.15 -11.84 -1.83
CA TYR A 79 15.21 -12.12 -0.39
C TYR A 79 16.32 -11.34 0.32
N ALA A 80 16.48 -10.07 -0.04
CA ALA A 80 17.52 -9.16 0.42
C ALA A 80 18.97 -9.50 0.02
N ARG A 81 19.18 -10.45 -0.91
CA ARG A 81 20.52 -10.74 -1.46
C ARG A 81 20.97 -9.72 -2.51
N ALA A 82 20.02 -9.11 -3.21
CA ALA A 82 20.30 -8.08 -4.21
C ALA A 82 20.30 -6.68 -3.57
N ALA A 83 21.25 -5.84 -3.99
CA ALA A 83 21.34 -4.46 -3.55
C ALA A 83 20.20 -3.62 -4.16
N THR A 84 19.12 -3.46 -3.41
CA THR A 84 17.96 -2.67 -3.84
C THR A 84 18.19 -1.18 -3.63
N THR A 85 18.01 -0.40 -4.69
CA THR A 85 17.98 1.07 -4.66
C THR A 85 16.58 1.58 -4.92
N ALA A 86 16.21 2.70 -4.32
CA ALA A 86 14.95 3.38 -4.61
C ALA A 86 15.21 4.73 -5.28
N ARG A 87 14.36 5.10 -6.24
CA ARG A 87 14.35 6.43 -6.85
C ARG A 87 12.94 6.99 -6.89
N GLN A 88 12.83 8.30 -6.78
CA GLN A 88 11.55 8.98 -6.98
C GLN A 88 11.33 9.23 -8.47
N ASP A 89 10.11 8.99 -8.94
CA ASP A 89 9.65 9.18 -10.31
C ASP A 89 8.31 9.92 -10.28
N ALA A 90 8.37 11.26 -10.42
CA ALA A 90 7.25 12.15 -10.13
C ALA A 90 6.63 11.89 -8.74
N ALA A 91 5.38 11.41 -8.68
CA ALA A 91 4.66 11.08 -7.45
C ALA A 91 4.89 9.63 -6.96
N HIS A 92 5.60 8.81 -7.74
CA HIS A 92 5.79 7.38 -7.47
C HIS A 92 7.22 7.09 -7.01
N ILE A 93 7.40 5.93 -6.39
CA ILE A 93 8.73 5.44 -6.01
C ILE A 93 9.02 4.14 -6.75
N CYS A 94 10.14 4.09 -7.46
CA CYS A 94 10.61 2.90 -8.16
C CYS A 94 11.72 2.22 -7.35
N PHE A 95 11.64 0.90 -7.22
CA PHE A 95 12.65 0.05 -6.57
C PHE A 95 13.31 -0.83 -7.63
N GLU A 96 14.64 -0.83 -7.64
CA GLU A 96 15.43 -1.49 -8.68
C GLU A 96 16.58 -2.26 -8.03
N ALA A 97 16.98 -3.37 -8.64
CA ALA A 97 18.20 -4.08 -8.30
C ALA A 97 18.75 -4.79 -9.54
N PRO A 98 20.08 -4.84 -9.75
CA PRO A 98 20.66 -5.49 -10.92
C PRO A 98 20.20 -6.95 -11.08
N GLY A 99 19.68 -7.28 -12.28
CA GLY A 99 19.20 -8.62 -12.60
C GLY A 99 17.89 -9.03 -11.93
N GLN A 100 17.16 -8.08 -11.32
CA GLN A 100 15.87 -8.32 -10.67
C GLN A 100 14.75 -7.53 -11.37
N PRO A 101 13.51 -8.05 -11.38
CA PRO A 101 12.35 -7.27 -11.84
C PRO A 101 12.23 -5.99 -11.02
N SER A 102 12.01 -4.87 -11.70
CA SER A 102 11.83 -3.56 -11.04
C SER A 102 10.38 -3.40 -10.58
N LEU A 103 10.19 -2.79 -9.41
CA LEU A 103 8.88 -2.55 -8.81
C LEU A 103 8.58 -1.07 -8.71
N ARG A 104 7.30 -0.71 -8.73
CA ARG A 104 6.80 0.64 -8.54
C ARG A 104 5.78 0.67 -7.41
N LEU A 105 5.92 1.66 -6.53
CA LEU A 105 4.93 2.06 -5.54
C LEU A 105 4.20 3.31 -6.03
N CYS A 106 2.89 3.18 -6.23
CA CYS A 106 1.98 4.27 -6.57
C CYS A 106 1.09 4.61 -5.38
N SER A 107 0.74 5.89 -5.24
CA SER A 107 -0.20 6.37 -4.22
C SER A 107 -0.83 7.68 -4.64
N ASP A 108 -2.02 7.96 -4.10
CA ASP A 108 -2.66 9.27 -4.14
C ASP A 108 -2.11 10.24 -3.09
N GLN A 109 -1.25 9.77 -2.18
CA GLN A 109 -0.54 10.58 -1.20
C GLN A 109 0.87 10.93 -1.68
N PRO A 110 1.36 12.16 -1.42
CA PRO A 110 2.74 12.53 -1.74
C PRO A 110 3.71 11.67 -0.93
N MET A 111 4.74 11.14 -1.59
CA MET A 111 5.77 10.30 -0.98
C MET A 111 7.15 10.93 -1.08
N THR A 112 8.01 10.57 -0.13
CA THR A 112 9.43 10.96 -0.09
C THR A 112 10.30 9.72 0.13
N LEU A 113 11.61 9.87 -0.02
CA LEU A 113 12.59 8.81 0.24
C LEU A 113 13.37 9.08 1.52
N ASP A 114 13.49 8.04 2.34
CA ASP A 114 14.45 7.92 3.44
C ASP A 114 15.40 6.76 3.13
N GLY A 115 16.57 7.08 2.57
CA GLY A 115 17.44 6.09 1.96
C GLY A 115 16.72 5.31 0.84
N ASN A 116 16.68 3.98 0.94
CA ASN A 116 15.99 3.11 -0.01
C ASN A 116 14.57 2.72 0.45
N ALA A 117 13.90 3.57 1.23
CA ALA A 117 12.54 3.36 1.70
C ALA A 117 11.64 4.55 1.29
N ALA A 118 10.48 4.24 0.71
CA ALA A 118 9.41 5.21 0.51
C ALA A 118 8.74 5.52 1.85
N MET A 119 8.45 6.79 2.10
CA MET A 119 7.76 7.26 3.29
C MET A 119 6.68 8.28 2.94
N THR A 120 5.57 8.24 3.68
CA THR A 120 4.61 9.35 3.73
C THR A 120 3.96 9.45 5.09
N GLU A 121 3.58 10.67 5.46
CA GLU A 121 2.72 10.98 6.59
C GLU A 121 1.57 11.87 6.09
N PHE A 122 0.33 11.46 6.36
CA PHE A 122 -0.86 12.14 5.86
C PHE A 122 -2.01 12.00 6.86
N THR A 123 -2.98 12.91 6.83
CA THR A 123 -4.13 12.87 7.74
C THR A 123 -5.41 12.72 6.94
N LEU A 124 -6.24 11.77 7.34
CA LEU A 124 -7.58 11.58 6.78
C LEU A 124 -8.63 12.02 7.79
N THR A 125 -9.70 12.59 7.28
CA THR A 125 -10.95 12.87 8.00
C THR A 125 -12.04 11.93 7.52
N GLN A 126 -13.14 11.85 8.28
CA GLN A 126 -14.24 10.93 8.03
C GLN A 126 -14.69 10.91 6.56
N GLY A 127 -14.76 9.71 5.99
CA GLY A 127 -15.14 9.48 4.59
C GLY A 127 -13.97 9.49 3.61
N GLN A 128 -12.81 10.04 3.98
CA GLN A 128 -11.62 10.04 3.12
C GLN A 128 -10.91 8.69 3.12
N SER A 129 -10.16 8.45 2.05
CA SER A 129 -9.33 7.26 1.86
C SER A 129 -7.97 7.64 1.26
N ALA A 130 -7.05 6.70 1.36
CA ALA A 130 -5.76 6.73 0.67
C ALA A 130 -5.42 5.33 0.17
N GLU A 131 -4.71 5.25 -0.94
CA GLU A 131 -4.40 3.98 -1.60
C GLU A 131 -2.91 3.87 -1.92
N PHE A 132 -2.37 2.66 -1.78
CA PHE A 132 -0.99 2.33 -2.07
C PHE A 132 -0.92 1.04 -2.87
N LEU A 133 -0.25 1.10 -4.02
CA LEU A 133 -0.15 -0.02 -4.94
C LEU A 133 1.30 -0.33 -5.20
N LEU A 134 1.68 -1.59 -5.01
CA LEU A 134 3.03 -2.09 -5.27
C LEU A 134 2.94 -3.21 -6.30
N GLY A 135 3.63 -3.06 -7.43
CA GLY A 135 3.69 -4.08 -8.47
C GLY A 135 4.83 -3.83 -9.45
N GLY A 136 4.85 -4.56 -10.57
CA GLY A 136 5.89 -4.44 -11.60
C GLY A 136 5.88 -3.04 -12.24
N ILE A 137 7.06 -2.48 -12.50
CA ILE A 137 7.17 -1.14 -13.12
C ILE A 137 6.51 -1.06 -14.50
N ASP A 138 6.42 -2.20 -15.20
CA ASP A 138 5.83 -2.32 -16.53
C ASP A 138 4.32 -2.59 -16.50
N ASP A 139 3.71 -2.68 -15.31
CA ASP A 139 2.27 -2.92 -15.17
C ASP A 139 1.48 -1.66 -15.59
N PRO A 140 0.60 -1.73 -16.60
CA PRO A 140 -0.16 -0.58 -17.07
C PRO A 140 -1.08 0.01 -15.99
N ARG A 141 -1.52 -0.79 -15.02
CA ARG A 141 -2.37 -0.31 -13.90
C ARG A 141 -1.60 0.56 -12.91
N LEU A 142 -0.26 0.61 -13.01
CA LEU A 142 0.63 1.46 -12.21
C LEU A 142 1.16 2.67 -12.99
N GLN A 143 0.64 2.91 -14.20
CA GLN A 143 1.04 4.03 -15.05
C GLN A 143 0.07 5.23 -14.95
N ASP A 144 -1.21 4.99 -14.67
CA ASP A 144 -2.26 6.01 -14.61
C ASP A 144 -3.01 6.02 -13.26
N ASP A 145 -3.81 7.08 -13.06
CA ASP A 145 -4.54 7.46 -11.85
C ASP A 145 -5.04 6.25 -11.02
N VAL A 146 -4.49 6.11 -9.80
CA VAL A 146 -4.68 5.00 -8.84
C VAL A 146 -6.15 4.64 -8.60
N SER A 147 -7.05 5.61 -8.82
CA SER A 147 -8.48 5.54 -8.49
C SER A 147 -9.32 4.51 -9.27
N ALA A 148 -8.77 3.82 -10.28
CA ALA A 148 -9.52 2.92 -11.17
C ALA A 148 -9.18 1.43 -11.06
N ILE A 149 -8.60 0.94 -9.95
CA ILE A 149 -8.43 -0.52 -9.79
C ILE A 149 -9.72 -1.14 -9.23
N CYS A 150 -10.37 -1.97 -10.06
CA CYS A 150 -11.65 -2.63 -9.80
C CYS A 150 -11.65 -3.45 -8.50
N LEU A 151 -12.14 -2.84 -7.42
CA LEU A 151 -12.48 -3.55 -6.17
C LEU A 151 -13.61 -4.58 -6.40
N GLU A 152 -14.43 -4.37 -7.43
CA GLU A 152 -15.69 -5.09 -7.70
C GLU A 152 -15.54 -6.58 -8.01
N ARG A 153 -14.33 -7.05 -8.35
CA ARG A 153 -14.07 -8.48 -8.65
C ARG A 153 -13.38 -9.25 -7.52
N THR A 154 -12.93 -8.54 -6.48
CA THR A 154 -12.18 -9.15 -5.36
C THR A 154 -13.03 -9.33 -4.10
N LEU A 155 -14.24 -8.74 -4.08
CA LEU A 155 -15.28 -8.90 -3.06
C LEU A 155 -16.46 -9.70 -3.63
#